data_AF-W7UED6-F1
#
_entry.id   AF-W7UED6-F1
#
_cell.length_a   1.000
_cell.length_b   1.000
_cell.length_c   1.000
_cell.angle_alpha   90.00
_cell.angle_beta   90.00
_cell.angle_gamma   90.00
#
_symmetry.space_group_name_H-M   'P 1'
#
loop_
_entity.id
_entity.type
_entity.pdbx_description
1 polymer ?
#
loop_
_entity_poly.entity_id
_entity_poly.type
_entity_poly.pdbx_seq_one_letter_code
_entity_poly.pdbx_strand_id
1 'polypeptide(L)'
;MSGTFFVIGTPIGNLEDVTLRQLDTLAAVDFICAEDTRVTLKLLNRFEIKKPLVSFHEHSSKADAQKIIDRLLAGESCGIVTDAGMPCISDPGEVLVKMCAESGIDIKVIPGPSAVVSAVSVSGLSTRRFTFEGFLPVPKKERRERLEKLRDETAVMVFYEAPHKLKNTLSDLAEFFGGDRRISLCRELTKIHEEVLRLTLSEAVEYYVLNEPRGEFVLVLEGARENSDGELTIEQAMEQVNKLISMGEKPTEACKAVAKETGFRKSELYSLL
;
A
#
# COMPACT_ATOMS: atom_id res chain seq x y z
N MET A 1 5.91 -13.61 -35.34
CA MET A 1 5.25 -13.71 -34.01
C MET A 1 5.77 -12.54 -33.20
N SER A 2 4.93 -11.83 -32.46
CA SER A 2 5.40 -10.77 -31.56
C SER A 2 6.30 -11.36 -30.48
N GLY A 3 7.20 -10.55 -29.94
CA GLY A 3 7.99 -10.90 -28.77
C GLY A 3 7.15 -10.85 -27.49
N THR A 4 7.81 -11.05 -26.35
CA THR A 4 7.16 -11.00 -25.03
C THR A 4 7.63 -9.77 -24.24
N PHE A 5 6.69 -9.10 -23.57
CA PHE A 5 6.97 -8.02 -22.64
C PHE A 5 7.04 -8.57 -21.20
N PHE A 6 8.18 -8.41 -20.54
CA PHE A 6 8.42 -8.89 -19.19
C PHE A 6 8.42 -7.73 -18.20
N VAL A 7 7.58 -7.81 -17.16
CA VAL A 7 7.61 -6.88 -16.03
C VAL A 7 8.44 -7.51 -14.92
N ILE A 8 9.61 -6.95 -14.63
CA ILE A 8 10.64 -7.62 -13.82
C ILE A 8 10.88 -6.83 -12.53
N GLY A 9 10.51 -7.42 -11.39
CA GLY A 9 10.83 -6.84 -10.09
C GLY A 9 12.34 -6.82 -9.82
N THR A 10 12.87 -5.72 -9.32
CA THR A 10 14.29 -5.54 -8.94
C THR A 10 14.44 -5.42 -7.42
N PRO A 11 15.66 -5.62 -6.89
CA PRO A 11 15.92 -5.42 -5.47
C PRO A 11 15.58 -4.01 -4.95
N ILE A 12 15.18 -3.91 -3.68
CA ILE A 12 14.78 -2.63 -3.04
C ILE A 12 15.86 -2.02 -2.13
N GLY A 13 17.08 -2.57 -2.15
CA GLY A 13 18.18 -2.09 -1.32
C GLY A 13 19.35 -3.08 -1.22
N ASN A 14 19.07 -4.38 -1.22
CA ASN A 14 20.08 -5.43 -1.19
C ASN A 14 20.16 -6.19 -2.52
N LEU A 15 21.31 -6.15 -3.20
CA LEU A 15 21.52 -6.86 -4.46
C LEU A 15 21.38 -8.39 -4.35
N GLU A 16 21.46 -8.95 -3.15
CA GLU A 16 21.26 -10.38 -2.90
C GLU A 16 19.77 -10.81 -2.95
N ASP A 17 18.83 -9.85 -2.93
CA ASP A 17 17.40 -10.14 -3.07
C ASP A 17 16.98 -10.45 -4.53
N VAL A 18 17.95 -10.48 -5.45
CA VAL A 18 17.70 -10.88 -6.82
C VAL A 18 17.31 -12.36 -6.90
N THR A 19 16.42 -12.71 -7.83
CA THR A 19 16.07 -14.10 -8.10
C THR A 19 16.79 -14.61 -9.33
N LEU A 20 17.05 -15.92 -9.40
CA LEU A 20 17.63 -16.56 -10.58
C LEU A 20 16.81 -16.26 -11.85
N ARG A 21 15.48 -16.30 -11.74
CA ARG A 21 14.58 -16.03 -12.87
C ARG A 21 14.66 -14.58 -13.37
N GLN A 22 14.93 -13.62 -12.49
CA GLN A 22 15.19 -12.23 -12.90
C GLN A 22 16.46 -12.16 -13.75
N LEU A 23 17.56 -12.73 -13.27
CA LEU A 23 18.84 -12.75 -13.99
C LEU A 23 18.71 -13.44 -15.35
N ASP A 24 18.10 -14.62 -15.39
CA ASP A 24 17.89 -15.37 -16.63
C ASP A 24 17.04 -14.58 -17.63
N THR A 25 15.97 -13.93 -17.15
CA THR A 25 15.08 -13.14 -18.03
C THR A 25 15.80 -11.90 -18.57
N LEU A 26 16.50 -11.15 -17.71
CA LEU A 26 17.30 -10.00 -18.12
C LEU A 26 18.39 -10.40 -19.11
N ALA A 27 19.01 -11.58 -18.95
CA ALA A 27 19.99 -12.11 -19.89
C ALA A 27 19.37 -12.65 -21.20
N ALA A 28 18.08 -12.98 -21.23
CA ALA A 28 17.41 -13.54 -22.39
C ALA A 28 16.74 -12.50 -23.30
N VAL A 29 16.18 -11.42 -22.75
CA VAL A 29 15.49 -10.37 -23.54
C VAL A 29 16.44 -9.66 -24.51
N ASP A 30 15.90 -9.06 -25.57
CA ASP A 30 16.68 -8.34 -26.59
C ASP A 30 17.09 -6.94 -26.10
N PHE A 31 16.26 -6.31 -25.26
CA PHE A 31 16.55 -5.03 -24.64
C PHE A 31 15.80 -4.86 -23.31
N ILE A 32 16.27 -3.90 -22.51
CA ILE A 32 15.71 -3.57 -21.21
C ILE A 32 15.24 -2.12 -21.21
N CYS A 33 13.97 -1.89 -20.90
CA CYS A 33 13.44 -0.59 -20.53
C CYS A 33 13.73 -0.33 -19.05
N ALA A 34 14.41 0.77 -18.75
CA ALA A 34 14.80 1.12 -17.38
C ALA A 34 14.39 2.56 -17.07
N GLU A 35 13.89 2.79 -15.85
CA GLU A 35 13.59 4.13 -15.33
C GLU A 35 14.85 5.01 -15.29
N ASP A 36 15.86 4.65 -14.50
CA ASP A 36 17.22 5.18 -14.60
C ASP A 36 18.19 4.10 -15.11
N THR A 37 18.64 4.28 -16.35
CA THR A 37 19.62 3.39 -16.98
C THR A 37 20.93 3.28 -16.18
N ARG A 38 21.32 4.31 -15.41
CA ARG A 38 22.54 4.32 -14.60
C ARG A 38 22.40 3.44 -13.36
N VAL A 39 21.20 3.40 -12.76
CA VAL A 39 20.89 2.52 -11.62
C VAL A 39 20.87 1.07 -12.10
N THR A 40 20.10 0.81 -13.16
CA THR A 40 19.98 -0.52 -13.76
C THR A 40 21.34 -1.06 -14.24
N LEU A 41 22.20 -0.21 -14.82
CA LEU A 41 23.54 -0.63 -15.26
C LEU A 41 24.41 -1.17 -14.11
N LYS A 42 24.26 -0.68 -12.88
CA LYS A 42 24.99 -1.23 -11.72
C LYS A 42 24.55 -2.66 -11.42
N LEU A 43 23.25 -2.92 -11.46
CA LEU A 43 22.68 -4.26 -11.30
C LEU A 43 23.21 -5.20 -12.39
N LEU A 44 23.10 -4.79 -13.65
CA LEU A 44 23.55 -5.62 -14.78
C LEU A 44 25.05 -5.90 -14.73
N ASN A 45 25.87 -4.89 -14.40
CA ASN A 45 27.32 -5.07 -14.25
C ASN A 45 27.68 -6.04 -13.12
N ARG A 46 26.97 -5.99 -11.99
CA ARG A 46 27.20 -6.90 -10.84
C ARG A 46 27.03 -8.37 -11.24
N PHE A 47 26.08 -8.65 -12.12
CA PHE A 47 25.74 -9.99 -12.59
C PHE A 47 26.25 -10.30 -14.00
N GLU A 48 27.16 -9.46 -14.53
CA GLU A 48 27.80 -9.62 -15.84
C GLU A 48 26.82 -9.72 -17.03
N ILE A 49 25.64 -9.13 -16.90
CA ILE A 49 24.61 -9.10 -17.96
C ILE A 49 24.87 -7.91 -18.88
N LYS A 50 24.96 -8.17 -20.20
CA LYS A 50 25.12 -7.13 -21.22
C LYS A 50 23.89 -7.08 -22.10
N LYS A 51 23.12 -6.00 -21.99
CA LYS A 51 21.93 -5.74 -22.81
C LYS A 51 21.78 -4.27 -23.19
N PRO A 52 21.21 -3.98 -24.37
CA PRO A 52 20.78 -2.63 -24.72
C PRO A 52 19.79 -2.10 -23.68
N LEU A 53 20.08 -0.91 -23.14
CA LEU A 53 19.20 -0.19 -22.23
C LEU A 53 18.45 0.91 -22.99
N VAL A 54 17.15 1.02 -22.73
CA VAL A 54 16.28 2.08 -23.23
C VAL A 54 15.70 2.81 -22.03
N SER A 55 15.91 4.12 -21.94
CA SER A 55 15.33 4.93 -20.88
C SER A 55 13.81 5.01 -21.02
N PHE A 56 13.08 4.68 -19.96
CA PHE A 56 11.62 4.80 -19.90
C PHE A 56 11.16 5.14 -18.48
N HIS A 57 10.74 6.38 -18.26
CA HIS A 57 10.40 6.94 -16.94
C HIS A 57 9.01 7.62 -16.98
N GLU A 58 8.54 8.14 -15.86
CA GLU A 58 7.18 8.73 -15.74
C GLU A 58 6.87 9.85 -16.76
N HIS A 59 7.89 10.62 -17.17
CA HIS A 59 7.75 11.68 -18.17
C HIS A 59 7.94 11.20 -19.63
N SER A 60 8.13 9.90 -19.87
CA SER A 60 8.30 9.38 -21.23
C SER A 60 7.03 9.59 -22.06
N SER A 61 7.21 10.02 -23.31
CA SER A 61 6.08 10.37 -24.16
C SER A 61 5.36 9.12 -24.68
N LYS A 62 4.12 9.29 -25.13
CA LYS A 62 3.40 8.24 -25.86
C LYS A 62 4.16 7.76 -27.11
N ALA A 63 4.92 8.66 -27.76
CA ALA A 63 5.74 8.29 -28.91
C ALA A 63 6.90 7.38 -28.51
N ASP A 64 7.50 7.58 -27.32
CA ASP A 64 8.55 6.69 -26.82
C ASP A 64 7.99 5.32 -26.45
N ALA A 65 6.79 5.28 -25.86
CA ALA A 65 6.09 4.02 -25.63
C ALA A 65 5.80 3.29 -26.96
N GLN A 66 5.36 4.00 -28.00
CA GLN A 66 5.06 3.40 -29.30
C GLN A 66 6.30 2.74 -29.93
N LYS A 67 7.48 3.37 -29.84
CA LYS A 67 8.73 2.76 -30.35
C LYS A 67 9.03 1.41 -29.70
N ILE A 68 8.69 1.24 -28.42
CA ILE A 68 8.87 -0.03 -27.70
C ILE A 68 7.88 -1.08 -28.20
N ILE A 69 6.61 -0.68 -28.38
CA ILE A 69 5.57 -1.56 -28.93
C ILE A 69 5.91 -2.03 -30.35
N ASP A 70 6.41 -1.14 -31.21
CA ASP A 70 6.78 -1.48 -32.58
C ASP A 70 7.89 -2.56 -32.62
N ARG A 71 8.86 -2.47 -31.71
CA ARG A 71 9.91 -3.50 -31.55
C ARG A 71 9.36 -4.84 -31.06
N LEU A 72 8.45 -4.81 -30.08
CA LEU A 72 7.75 -6.01 -29.61
C LEU A 72 6.96 -6.68 -30.74
N LEU A 73 6.25 -5.90 -31.56
CA LEU A 73 5.52 -6.41 -32.73
C LEU A 73 6.46 -6.98 -33.80
N ALA A 74 7.67 -6.43 -33.93
CA ALA A 74 8.71 -6.96 -34.83
C ALA A 74 9.33 -8.28 -34.36
N GLY A 75 9.01 -8.73 -33.14
CA GLY A 75 9.45 -10.02 -32.59
C GLY A 75 10.52 -9.92 -31.50
N GLU A 76 11.01 -8.72 -31.18
CA GLU A 76 11.95 -8.53 -30.08
C GLU A 76 11.25 -8.67 -28.72
N SER A 77 11.89 -9.28 -27.74
CA SER A 77 11.40 -9.35 -26.36
C SER A 77 12.04 -8.27 -25.50
N CYS A 78 11.25 -7.70 -24.58
CA CYS A 78 11.66 -6.58 -23.74
C CYS A 78 11.41 -6.87 -22.26
N GLY A 79 12.34 -6.50 -21.39
CA GLY A 79 12.11 -6.43 -19.94
C GLY A 79 11.97 -4.98 -19.48
N ILE A 80 10.94 -4.64 -18.72
CA ILE A 80 10.89 -3.38 -17.96
C ILE A 80 11.34 -3.60 -16.52
N VAL A 81 12.18 -2.68 -16.03
CA VAL A 81 12.64 -2.58 -14.65
C VAL A 81 12.55 -1.13 -14.19
N THR A 82 12.39 -0.93 -12.88
CA THR A 82 12.44 0.36 -12.20
C THR A 82 13.62 0.39 -11.24
N ASP A 83 13.90 1.57 -10.68
CA ASP A 83 15.09 1.76 -9.85
C ASP A 83 15.12 0.82 -8.65
N ALA A 84 13.94 0.46 -8.12
CA ALA A 84 13.76 -0.50 -7.05
C ALA A 84 12.35 -1.10 -7.06
N GLY A 85 12.24 -2.40 -6.80
CA GLY A 85 10.95 -3.04 -6.55
C GLY A 85 10.19 -3.44 -7.81
N MET A 86 8.87 -3.38 -7.77
CA MET A 86 8.00 -3.92 -8.81
C MET A 86 7.55 -2.82 -9.77
N PRO A 87 7.92 -2.87 -11.06
CA PRO A 87 7.49 -1.85 -12.01
C PRO A 87 5.98 -1.73 -12.13
N CYS A 88 5.52 -0.56 -12.58
CA CYS A 88 4.10 -0.17 -12.66
C CYS A 88 3.42 0.12 -11.31
N ILE A 89 4.06 -0.12 -10.16
CA ILE A 89 3.48 0.13 -8.83
C ILE A 89 4.16 1.35 -8.20
N SER A 90 3.51 2.50 -8.27
CA SER A 90 4.11 3.82 -7.94
C SER A 90 5.34 4.19 -8.78
N ASP A 91 5.54 3.48 -9.89
CA ASP A 91 6.67 3.56 -10.80
C ASP A 91 6.17 3.56 -12.27
N PRO A 92 7.00 3.96 -13.26
CA PRO A 92 6.63 3.87 -14.68
C PRO A 92 6.37 2.45 -15.17
N GLY A 93 5.62 2.33 -16.27
CA GLY A 93 5.43 1.08 -17.01
C GLY A 93 3.98 0.70 -17.31
N GLU A 94 3.01 1.24 -16.55
CA GLU A 94 1.58 0.94 -16.72
C GLU A 94 1.10 1.18 -18.17
N VAL A 95 1.55 2.28 -18.79
CA VAL A 95 1.21 2.61 -20.18
C VAL A 95 1.71 1.55 -21.17
N LEU A 96 2.87 0.94 -20.94
CA LEU A 96 3.41 -0.11 -21.80
C LEU A 96 2.63 -1.41 -21.61
N VAL A 97 2.31 -1.79 -20.36
CA VAL A 97 1.45 -2.95 -20.06
C VAL A 97 0.12 -2.81 -20.78
N LYS A 98 -0.51 -1.63 -20.69
CA LYS A 98 -1.77 -1.33 -21.38
C LYS A 98 -1.65 -1.47 -22.89
N MET A 99 -0.66 -0.81 -23.50
CA MET A 99 -0.46 -0.87 -24.95
C MET A 99 -0.12 -2.27 -25.44
N CYS A 100 0.63 -3.06 -24.67
CA CYS A 100 0.90 -4.47 -24.98
C CYS A 100 -0.39 -5.29 -24.99
N ALA A 101 -1.23 -5.13 -23.97
CA ALA A 101 -2.52 -5.83 -23.87
C ALA A 101 -3.46 -5.47 -25.02
N GLU A 102 -3.55 -4.18 -25.36
CA GLU A 102 -4.34 -3.68 -26.50
C GLU A 102 -3.82 -4.20 -27.85
N SER A 103 -2.53 -4.48 -27.95
CA SER A 103 -1.87 -4.97 -29.17
C SER A 103 -1.77 -6.50 -29.25
N GLY A 104 -2.29 -7.24 -28.26
CA GLY A 104 -2.18 -8.70 -28.18
C GLY A 104 -0.75 -9.22 -27.99
N ILE A 105 0.15 -8.40 -27.43
CA ILE A 105 1.51 -8.81 -27.05
C ILE A 105 1.43 -9.56 -25.71
N ASP A 106 2.14 -10.69 -25.62
CA ASP A 106 2.19 -11.48 -24.38
C ASP A 106 2.93 -10.71 -23.28
N ILE A 107 2.34 -10.69 -22.08
CA ILE A 107 2.87 -9.98 -20.91
C ILE A 107 3.14 -10.99 -19.81
N LYS A 108 4.39 -11.03 -19.31
CA LYS A 108 4.80 -11.93 -18.23
C LYS A 108 5.36 -11.15 -17.07
N VAL A 109 4.96 -11.53 -15.85
CA VAL A 109 5.54 -11.00 -14.62
C VAL A 109 6.68 -11.90 -14.14
N ILE A 110 7.81 -11.29 -13.81
CA ILE A 110 8.88 -11.89 -13.01
C ILE A 110 8.78 -11.26 -11.62
N PRO A 111 8.26 -12.00 -10.61
CA PRO A 111 8.08 -11.46 -9.27
C PRO A 111 9.43 -11.10 -8.67
N GLY A 112 9.41 -10.15 -7.74
CA GLY A 112 10.59 -9.69 -7.03
C GLY A 112 10.24 -9.01 -5.72
N PRO A 113 11.26 -8.46 -5.04
CA PRO A 113 11.08 -7.71 -3.81
C PRO A 113 10.07 -6.56 -3.96
N SER A 114 9.27 -6.33 -2.93
CA SER A 114 8.28 -5.24 -2.90
C SER A 114 8.28 -4.61 -1.50
N ALA A 115 8.61 -3.32 -1.42
CA ALA A 115 8.70 -2.63 -0.14
C ALA A 115 7.36 -2.62 0.60
N VAL A 116 6.22 -2.46 -0.11
CA VAL A 116 4.86 -2.53 0.46
C VAL A 116 4.62 -3.87 1.16
N VAL A 117 4.82 -4.98 0.44
CA VAL A 117 4.49 -6.32 0.95
C VAL A 117 5.46 -6.71 2.06
N SER A 118 6.75 -6.40 1.92
CA SER A 118 7.75 -6.60 2.95
C SER A 118 7.39 -5.82 4.22
N ALA A 119 7.04 -4.54 4.12
CA ALA A 119 6.65 -3.71 5.27
C ALA A 119 5.42 -4.27 6.00
N VAL A 120 4.37 -4.64 5.25
CA VAL A 120 3.17 -5.26 5.85
C VAL A 120 3.53 -6.54 6.61
N SER A 121 4.39 -7.38 6.03
CA SER A 121 4.79 -8.66 6.62
C SER A 121 5.52 -8.52 7.96
N VAL A 122 6.27 -7.43 8.15
CA VAL A 122 7.02 -7.16 9.39
C VAL A 122 6.32 -6.16 10.31
N SER A 123 5.20 -5.56 9.91
CA SER A 123 4.53 -4.50 10.67
C SER A 123 4.06 -4.96 12.06
N GLY A 124 3.63 -6.22 12.22
CA GLY A 124 2.94 -6.67 13.42
C GLY A 124 1.48 -6.19 13.51
N LEU A 125 0.93 -5.67 12.41
CA LEU A 125 -0.49 -5.38 12.24
C LEU A 125 -1.18 -6.50 11.45
N SER A 126 -2.52 -6.45 11.38
CA SER A 126 -3.30 -7.45 10.65
C SER A 126 -2.98 -7.43 9.16
N THR A 127 -2.47 -8.54 8.63
CA THR A 127 -2.09 -8.67 7.22
C THR A 127 -3.21 -9.22 6.33
N ARG A 128 -4.42 -9.46 6.89
CA ARG A 128 -5.53 -10.12 6.18
C ARG A 128 -6.05 -9.30 4.99
N ARG A 129 -6.14 -7.98 5.16
CA ARG A 129 -6.49 -7.02 4.12
C ARG A 129 -5.64 -5.78 4.35
N PHE A 130 -5.06 -5.26 3.28
CA PHE A 130 -4.42 -3.96 3.30
C PHE A 130 -4.73 -3.20 2.01
N THR A 131 -4.71 -1.88 2.10
CA THR A 131 -4.78 -0.95 0.98
C THR A 131 -3.40 -0.32 0.79
N PHE A 132 -2.97 -0.21 -0.46
CA PHE A 132 -1.74 0.50 -0.80
C PHE A 132 -2.12 1.87 -1.36
N GLU A 133 -1.63 2.90 -0.68
CA GLU A 133 -1.98 4.30 -0.92
C GLU A 133 -0.87 5.06 -1.64
N GLY A 134 0.30 4.45 -1.82
CA GLY A 134 1.46 5.09 -2.43
C GLY A 134 1.90 6.33 -1.66
N PHE A 135 2.28 7.38 -2.37
CA PHE A 135 2.61 8.67 -1.78
C PHE A 135 1.38 9.54 -1.62
N LEU A 136 1.24 10.17 -0.46
CA LEU A 136 0.20 11.18 -0.25
C LEU A 136 0.41 12.39 -1.18
N PRO A 137 -0.68 13.02 -1.68
CA PRO A 137 -0.58 14.21 -2.50
C PRO A 137 0.20 15.33 -1.81
N VAL A 138 1.04 16.03 -2.56
CA VAL A 138 1.77 17.21 -2.06
C VAL A 138 0.83 18.42 -1.82
N PRO A 139 -0.15 18.72 -2.70
CA PRO A 139 -1.07 19.83 -2.47
C PRO A 139 -1.94 19.61 -1.22
N LYS A 140 -1.90 20.57 -0.28
CA LYS A 140 -2.56 20.45 1.03
C LYS A 140 -4.05 20.11 0.94
N LYS A 141 -4.77 20.71 -0.02
CA LYS A 141 -6.21 20.46 -0.20
C LYS A 141 -6.47 19.00 -0.61
N GLU A 142 -5.81 18.55 -1.67
CA GLU A 142 -5.94 17.16 -2.17
C GLU A 142 -5.52 16.13 -1.13
N ARG A 143 -4.46 16.43 -0.38
CA ARG A 143 -3.99 15.59 0.72
C ARG A 143 -5.05 15.42 1.80
N ARG A 144 -5.67 16.50 2.26
CA ARG A 144 -6.76 16.46 3.25
C ARG A 144 -7.96 15.67 2.71
N GLU A 145 -8.39 15.96 1.48
CA GLU A 145 -9.49 15.22 0.84
C GLU A 145 -9.18 13.71 0.73
N ARG A 146 -7.92 13.34 0.48
CA ARG A 146 -7.49 11.93 0.46
C ARG A 146 -7.57 11.29 1.83
N LEU A 147 -7.07 11.97 2.87
CA LEU A 147 -7.09 11.47 4.25
C LEU A 147 -8.52 11.36 4.81
N GLU A 148 -9.41 12.29 4.47
CA GLU A 148 -10.83 12.23 4.87
C GLU A 148 -11.52 10.98 4.35
N LYS A 149 -11.26 10.59 3.09
CA LYS A 149 -11.83 9.37 2.49
C LYS A 149 -11.35 8.08 3.15
N LEU A 150 -10.23 8.13 3.85
CA LEU A 150 -9.60 6.97 4.48
C LEU A 150 -9.98 6.82 5.96
N ARG A 151 -10.72 7.78 6.54
CA ARG A 151 -11.00 7.83 7.98
C ARG A 151 -11.61 6.53 8.53
N ASP A 152 -12.52 5.94 7.77
CA ASP A 152 -13.27 4.75 8.15
C ASP A 152 -12.71 3.46 7.50
N GLU A 153 -11.55 3.52 6.84
CA GLU A 153 -10.92 2.34 6.24
C GLU A 153 -10.49 1.36 7.32
N THR A 154 -11.06 0.16 7.31
CA THR A 154 -10.83 -0.89 8.33
C THR A 154 -9.64 -1.79 7.98
N ALA A 155 -9.22 -1.82 6.72
CA ALA A 155 -8.00 -2.48 6.30
C ALA A 155 -6.76 -1.69 6.76
N VAL A 156 -5.63 -2.39 6.90
CA VAL A 156 -4.34 -1.72 7.10
C VAL A 156 -4.03 -0.85 5.89
N MET A 157 -3.57 0.38 6.12
CA MET A 157 -3.21 1.30 5.04
C MET A 157 -1.68 1.41 4.94
N VAL A 158 -1.15 1.35 3.72
CA VAL A 158 0.30 1.41 3.49
C VAL A 158 0.65 2.61 2.63
N PHE A 159 1.54 3.45 3.14
CA PHE A 159 2.02 4.65 2.47
C PHE A 159 3.52 4.59 2.24
N TYR A 160 4.00 5.20 1.16
CA TYR A 160 5.40 5.54 0.99
C TYR A 160 5.65 6.97 1.43
N GLU A 161 6.81 7.23 2.04
CA GLU A 161 7.17 8.59 2.45
C GLU A 161 8.66 8.89 2.35
N ALA A 162 8.97 10.10 1.91
CA ALA A 162 10.32 10.63 1.89
C ALA A 162 10.66 11.26 3.25
N PRO A 163 11.92 11.21 3.70
CA PRO A 163 12.30 11.57 5.07
C PRO A 163 11.99 13.03 5.39
N HIS A 164 12.20 13.94 4.42
CA HIS A 164 11.94 15.37 4.57
C HIS A 164 10.45 15.73 4.68
N LYS A 165 9.54 14.81 4.33
CA LYS A 165 8.08 14.97 4.47
C LYS A 165 7.52 14.25 5.70
N LEU A 166 8.25 13.27 6.25
CA LEU A 166 7.76 12.34 7.27
C LEU A 166 7.12 13.05 8.47
N LYS A 167 7.75 14.09 9.03
CA LYS A 167 7.22 14.81 10.21
C LYS A 167 5.84 15.41 9.94
N ASN A 168 5.66 16.06 8.78
CA ASN A 168 4.37 16.61 8.37
C ASN A 168 3.35 15.50 8.06
N THR A 169 3.84 14.36 7.58
CA THR A 169 3.01 13.17 7.36
C THR A 169 2.45 12.59 8.64
N LEU A 170 3.29 12.33 9.62
CA LEU A 170 2.85 11.82 10.92
C LEU A 170 1.90 12.77 11.63
N SER A 171 2.15 14.08 11.59
CA SER A 171 1.25 15.08 12.17
C SER A 171 -0.15 15.06 11.55
N ASP A 172 -0.25 15.05 10.21
CA ASP A 172 -1.55 15.01 9.55
C ASP A 172 -2.24 13.65 9.79
N LEU A 173 -1.51 12.53 9.75
CA LEU A 173 -2.08 11.23 10.08
C LEU A 173 -2.67 11.23 11.51
N ALA A 174 -1.95 11.80 12.48
CA ALA A 174 -2.43 11.92 13.86
C ALA A 174 -3.67 12.81 13.98
N GLU A 175 -3.71 13.94 13.26
CA GLU A 175 -4.88 14.84 13.20
C GLU A 175 -6.11 14.12 12.63
N PHE A 176 -5.94 13.34 11.57
CA PHE A 176 -7.07 12.75 10.84
C PHE A 176 -7.59 11.42 11.43
N PHE A 177 -6.69 10.59 11.95
CA PHE A 177 -7.00 9.21 12.40
C PHE A 177 -6.94 9.02 13.92
N GLY A 178 -6.46 10.03 14.66
CA GLY A 178 -6.31 10.00 16.11
C GLY A 178 -4.96 9.46 16.56
N GLY A 179 -4.42 10.04 17.63
CA GLY A 179 -3.08 9.76 18.14
C GLY A 179 -2.83 8.31 18.56
N ASP A 180 -3.85 7.61 19.05
CA ASP A 180 -3.75 6.23 19.55
C ASP A 180 -3.69 5.17 18.43
N ARG A 181 -3.83 5.56 17.16
CA ARG A 181 -3.78 4.60 16.05
C ARG A 181 -2.38 4.02 15.94
N ARG A 182 -2.27 2.68 15.85
CA ARG A 182 -0.98 2.01 15.72
C ARG A 182 -0.40 2.21 14.33
N ILE A 183 0.91 2.41 14.26
CA ILE A 183 1.68 2.59 13.02
C ILE A 183 3.01 1.84 13.12
N SER A 184 3.42 1.23 12.01
CA SER A 184 4.78 0.72 11.84
C SER A 184 5.55 1.57 10.83
N LEU A 185 6.72 2.03 11.22
CA LEU A 185 7.60 2.87 10.42
C LEU A 185 8.76 1.99 9.97
N CYS A 186 8.68 1.49 8.73
CA CYS A 186 9.68 0.61 8.16
C CYS A 186 10.67 1.46 7.37
N ARG A 187 11.87 1.63 7.89
CA ARG A 187 12.92 2.47 7.32
C ARG A 187 13.99 1.62 6.66
N GLU A 188 14.40 2.00 5.45
CA GLU A 188 15.58 1.42 4.77
C GLU A 188 15.50 -0.12 4.65
N LEU A 189 14.31 -0.66 4.35
CA LEU A 189 14.10 -2.10 4.19
C LEU A 189 15.14 -2.73 3.26
N THR A 190 15.69 -3.86 3.67
CA THR A 190 16.78 -4.65 3.09
C THR A 190 18.17 -4.00 3.12
N LYS A 191 18.30 -2.73 3.52
CA LYS A 191 19.59 -2.02 3.53
C LYS A 191 20.29 -2.17 4.89
N ILE A 192 21.53 -1.67 4.98
CA ILE A 192 22.39 -1.77 6.18
C ILE A 192 21.74 -1.16 7.44
N HIS A 193 20.88 -0.14 7.28
CA HIS A 193 20.24 0.59 8.37
C HIS A 193 18.74 0.28 8.51
N GLU A 194 18.32 -0.91 8.08
CA GLU A 194 16.95 -1.39 8.22
C GLU A 194 16.45 -1.26 9.67
N GLU A 195 15.28 -0.68 9.83
CA GLU A 195 14.65 -0.48 11.14
C GLU A 195 13.13 -0.54 11.01
N VAL A 196 12.47 -1.17 11.98
CA VAL A 196 11.00 -1.20 12.07
C VAL A 196 10.58 -0.72 13.46
N LEU A 197 10.12 0.53 13.54
CA LEU A 197 9.54 1.09 14.75
C LEU A 197 8.04 0.80 14.76
N ARG A 198 7.52 0.26 15.88
CA ARG A 198 6.08 0.01 16.07
C ARG A 198 5.60 0.90 17.21
N LEU A 199 4.78 1.87 16.87
CA LEU A 199 4.39 2.97 17.75
C LEU A 199 2.90 3.26 17.57
N THR A 200 2.37 4.14 18.39
CA THR A 200 1.18 4.94 18.09
C THR A 200 1.55 6.16 17.24
N LEU A 201 0.57 6.81 16.60
CA LEU A 201 0.81 8.04 15.84
C LEU A 201 1.36 9.16 16.73
N SER A 202 0.85 9.31 17.95
CA SER A 202 1.39 10.29 18.92
C SER A 202 2.86 10.03 19.24
N GLU A 203 3.21 8.77 19.57
CA GLU A 203 4.60 8.40 19.86
C GLU A 203 5.51 8.59 18.63
N ALA A 204 5.02 8.31 17.43
CA ALA A 204 5.77 8.52 16.20
C ALA A 204 6.06 10.00 15.94
N VAL A 205 5.09 10.89 16.18
CA VAL A 205 5.27 12.34 16.09
C VAL A 205 6.33 12.80 17.09
N GLU A 206 6.21 12.41 18.36
CA GLU A 206 7.17 12.77 19.41
C GLU A 206 8.59 12.26 19.10
N TYR A 207 8.71 11.02 18.62
CA TYR A 207 9.99 10.43 18.26
C TYR A 207 10.73 11.27 17.20
N TYR A 208 10.05 11.68 16.13
CA TYR A 208 10.67 12.46 15.05
C TYR A 208 10.72 13.98 15.29
N VAL A 209 10.18 14.48 16.40
CA VAL A 209 10.56 15.80 16.93
C VAL A 209 12.01 15.79 17.39
N LEU A 210 12.44 14.72 18.07
CA LEU A 210 13.78 14.59 18.66
C LEU A 210 14.81 13.95 17.72
N ASN A 211 14.35 13.12 16.78
CA ASN A 211 15.20 12.38 15.85
C ASN A 211 14.95 12.86 14.41
N GLU A 212 16.00 13.18 13.67
CA GLU A 212 15.84 13.62 12.28
C GLU A 212 15.62 12.41 11.36
N PRO A 213 14.52 12.36 10.57
CA PRO A 213 14.28 11.28 9.62
C PRO A 213 15.38 11.20 8.56
N ARG A 214 15.79 9.97 8.22
CA ARG A 214 16.75 9.68 7.14
C ARG A 214 16.35 8.43 6.40
N GLY A 215 16.77 8.30 5.14
CA GLY A 215 16.45 7.14 4.31
C GLY A 215 15.00 7.12 3.85
N GLU A 216 14.58 6.00 3.28
CA GLU A 216 13.24 5.79 2.73
C GLU A 216 12.32 5.10 3.73
N PHE A 217 11.04 5.46 3.71
CA PHE A 217 10.05 4.95 4.64
C PHE A 217 8.87 4.29 3.93
N VAL A 218 8.44 3.15 4.48
CA VAL A 218 7.11 2.59 4.29
C VAL A 218 6.36 2.67 5.62
N LEU A 219 5.22 3.36 5.61
CA LEU A 219 4.36 3.55 6.76
C LEU A 219 3.21 2.54 6.69
N VAL A 220 3.06 1.69 7.70
CA VAL A 220 1.97 0.72 7.79
C VAL A 220 1.06 1.15 8.93
N LEU A 221 -0.07 1.74 8.59
CA LEU A 221 -1.04 2.30 9.53
C LEU A 221 -2.17 1.32 9.79
N GLU A 222 -2.52 1.14 11.06
CA GLU A 222 -3.67 0.33 11.47
C GLU A 222 -4.97 0.91 10.90
N GLY A 223 -5.84 0.03 10.38
CA GLY A 223 -7.18 0.39 9.96
C GLY A 223 -8.07 0.85 11.12
N ALA A 224 -9.19 1.48 10.80
CA ALA A 224 -10.19 1.84 11.78
C ALA A 224 -10.63 0.57 12.49
N ARG A 225 -10.82 0.66 13.81
CA ARG A 225 -11.55 -0.39 14.51
C ARG A 225 -12.90 -0.45 13.83
N GLU A 226 -13.30 -1.64 13.38
CA GLU A 226 -14.70 -1.87 13.07
C GLU A 226 -15.45 -1.39 14.31
N ASN A 227 -16.26 -0.34 14.15
CA ASN A 227 -17.33 -0.11 15.11
C ASN A 227 -18.00 -1.47 15.19
N SER A 228 -18.08 -2.04 16.38
CA SER A 228 -18.89 -3.21 16.61
C SER A 228 -20.31 -2.81 16.21
N ASP A 229 -20.67 -3.03 14.94
CA ASP A 229 -22.03 -2.97 14.38
C ASP A 229 -22.89 -4.10 14.99
N GLY A 230 -22.75 -4.29 16.29
CA GLY A 230 -23.32 -5.35 17.11
C GLY A 230 -23.40 -5.00 18.60
N GLU A 231 -22.77 -3.92 19.08
CA GLU A 231 -23.12 -3.35 20.39
C GLU A 231 -23.97 -2.11 20.16
N LEU A 232 -25.28 -2.32 20.02
CA LEU A 232 -26.26 -1.25 20.16
C LEU A 232 -25.93 -0.45 21.41
N THR A 233 -25.96 0.89 21.36
CA THR A 233 -25.82 1.66 22.61
C THR A 233 -27.02 1.39 23.51
N ILE A 234 -26.89 1.64 24.81
CA ILE A 234 -28.00 1.42 25.74
C ILE A 234 -29.21 2.29 25.38
N GLU A 235 -28.99 3.48 24.82
CA GLU A 235 -30.04 4.36 24.32
C GLU A 235 -30.77 3.76 23.11
N GLN A 236 -30.04 3.19 22.16
CA GLN A 236 -30.62 2.53 20.99
C GLN A 236 -31.38 1.25 21.37
N ALA A 237 -30.86 0.49 22.35
CA ALA A 237 -31.58 -0.63 22.92
C ALA A 237 -32.89 -0.17 23.61
N MET A 238 -32.86 0.95 24.35
CA MET A 238 -34.06 1.52 24.97
C MET A 238 -35.08 2.05 23.96
N GLU A 239 -34.65 2.57 22.81
CA GLU A 239 -35.54 2.97 21.72
C GLU A 239 -36.31 1.76 21.15
N GLN A 240 -35.64 0.62 21.01
CA GLN A 240 -36.29 -0.65 20.60
C GLN A 240 -37.27 -1.15 21.67
N VAL A 241 -36.92 -1.05 22.96
CA VAL A 241 -37.81 -1.41 24.07
C VAL A 241 -39.09 -0.55 24.02
N ASN A 242 -38.95 0.77 23.90
CA ASN A 242 -40.09 1.69 23.84
C ASN A 242 -40.96 1.44 22.61
N LYS A 243 -40.35 1.11 21.46
CA LYS A 243 -41.09 0.73 20.25
C LYS A 243 -41.94 -0.51 20.48
N LEU A 244 -41.39 -1.58 21.05
CA LEU A 244 -42.15 -2.79 21.38
C LEU A 244 -43.32 -2.50 22.34
N ILE A 245 -43.08 -1.68 23.37
CA ILE A 245 -44.13 -1.26 24.32
C ILE A 245 -45.26 -0.50 23.58
N SER A 246 -44.91 0.43 22.69
CA SER A 246 -45.91 1.15 21.88
C SER A 246 -46.69 0.24 20.91
N MET A 247 -46.12 -0.91 20.54
CA MET A 247 -46.77 -1.94 19.75
C MET A 247 -47.64 -2.90 20.60
N GLY A 248 -47.72 -2.67 21.92
CA GLY A 248 -48.58 -3.40 22.85
C GLY A 248 -47.88 -4.53 23.63
N GLU A 249 -46.56 -4.69 23.49
CA GLU A 249 -45.79 -5.61 24.32
C GLU A 249 -45.74 -5.15 25.77
N LYS A 250 -45.75 -6.11 26.71
CA LYS A 250 -45.54 -5.77 28.12
C LYS A 250 -44.10 -5.30 28.33
N PRO A 251 -43.84 -4.25 29.15
CA PRO A 251 -42.49 -3.72 29.35
C PRO A 251 -41.45 -4.78 29.74
N THR A 252 -41.87 -5.76 30.54
CA THR A 252 -41.05 -6.88 30.99
C THR A 252 -40.65 -7.85 29.87
N GLU A 253 -41.49 -8.04 28.85
CA GLU A 253 -41.21 -8.89 27.68
C GLU A 253 -40.45 -8.11 26.59
N ALA A 254 -40.75 -6.82 26.41
CA ALA A 254 -39.99 -5.91 25.55
C ALA A 254 -38.50 -5.84 25.98
N CYS A 255 -38.21 -5.60 27.26
CA CYS A 255 -36.82 -5.62 27.76
C CYS A 255 -36.14 -6.99 27.61
N LYS A 256 -36.90 -8.08 27.65
CA LYS A 256 -36.36 -9.44 27.52
C LYS A 256 -36.02 -9.78 26.07
N ALA A 257 -36.85 -9.33 25.12
CA ALA A 257 -36.62 -9.50 23.69
C ALA A 257 -35.37 -8.72 23.25
N VAL A 258 -35.27 -7.44 23.63
CA VAL A 258 -34.11 -6.60 23.30
C VAL A 258 -32.83 -7.12 23.97
N ALA A 259 -32.86 -7.48 25.25
CA ALA A 259 -31.70 -8.07 25.94
C ALA A 259 -31.12 -9.32 25.24
N LYS A 260 -31.96 -10.10 24.56
CA LYS A 260 -31.55 -11.30 23.82
C LYS A 260 -30.82 -10.96 22.51
N GLU A 261 -31.14 -9.82 21.91
CA GLU A 261 -30.60 -9.38 20.62
C GLU A 261 -29.38 -8.47 20.77
N THR A 262 -29.28 -7.72 21.87
CA THR A 262 -28.24 -6.69 22.07
C THR A 262 -27.15 -7.06 23.07
N GLY A 263 -27.33 -8.14 23.84
CA GLY A 263 -26.38 -8.56 24.89
C GLY A 263 -26.49 -7.80 26.22
N PHE A 264 -27.34 -6.78 26.33
CA PHE A 264 -27.60 -6.06 27.60
C PHE A 264 -28.37 -6.90 28.61
N ARG A 265 -28.24 -6.59 29.92
CA ARG A 265 -29.01 -7.29 30.95
C ARG A 265 -30.45 -6.79 30.96
N LYS A 266 -31.42 -7.70 31.03
CA LYS A 266 -32.84 -7.34 31.19
C LYS A 266 -33.07 -6.38 32.37
N SER A 267 -32.40 -6.61 33.51
CA SER A 267 -32.54 -5.77 34.71
C SER A 267 -32.03 -4.35 34.50
N GLU A 268 -31.03 -4.19 33.65
CA GLU A 268 -30.42 -2.91 33.30
C GLU A 268 -31.38 -2.10 32.42
N LEU A 269 -31.92 -2.71 31.36
CA LEU A 269 -32.95 -2.08 30.50
C LEU A 269 -34.22 -1.73 31.29
N TYR A 270 -34.66 -2.63 32.18
CA TYR A 270 -35.89 -2.42 32.96
C TYR A 270 -35.74 -1.30 34.01
N SER A 271 -34.52 -1.03 34.49
CA SER A 271 -34.27 0.06 35.43
C SER A 271 -34.31 1.46 34.79
N LEU A 272 -34.28 1.52 33.46
CA LEU A 272 -34.28 2.74 32.65
C LEU A 272 -35.65 3.05 32.01
N LEU A 273 -36.65 2.20 32.27
CA LEU A 273 -38.04 2.38 31.84
C LEU A 273 -38.82 3.38 32.72
#